data_AF-A0A5X0Z4H1-F1
#
_entry.id   AF-A0A5X0Z4H1-F1
#
_cell.length_a   1.000
_cell.length_b   1.000
_cell.length_c   1.000
_cell.angle_alpha   90.00
_cell.angle_beta   90.00
_cell.angle_gamma   90.00
#
_symmetry.space_group_name_H-M   'P 1'
#
loop_
_entity.id
_entity.type
_entity.pdbx_description
1 polymer ?
#
loop_
_entity_poly.entity_id
_entity_poly.type
_entity_poly.pdbx_seq_one_letter_code
_entity_poly.pdbx_strand_id
1 'polypeptide(L)'
;ALFRQKASDRRAAVNHYLWDDENGCYRDYDWRREEMALFSAASIVPLYVGMANHEQADRLANVVRSRLLTPGGIMATEYETGEQWDKPNGWAPLQWMAIQGFKRYGDDMLGDEIAHNWLKTVNHFYQEHHKLIEKYHISGGTPREGGGGEYPLQDGFGWTNGVVRRLIGLYGEP
;
A
#
# COMPACT_ATOMS: atom_id res chain seq x y z
N ALA A 1 19.79 6.53 24.14
CA ALA A 1 20.94 6.18 23.26
C ALA A 1 20.73 4.82 22.58
N LEU A 2 20.54 3.73 23.34
CA LEU A 2 20.43 2.36 22.79
C LEU A 2 19.42 2.17 21.64
N PHE A 3 18.16 2.62 21.81
CA PHE A 3 17.15 2.44 20.75
C PHE A 3 17.42 3.26 19.49
N ARG A 4 18.09 4.42 19.59
CA ARG A 4 18.51 5.20 18.42
C ARG A 4 19.60 4.47 17.63
N GLN A 5 20.55 3.85 18.33
CA GLN A 5 21.57 3.02 17.68
C GLN A 5 20.92 1.83 16.96
N LYS A 6 20.04 1.08 17.65
CA LYS A 6 19.31 -0.04 17.03
C LYS A 6 18.50 0.39 15.81
N ALA A 7 17.89 1.57 15.83
CA ALA A 7 17.17 2.12 14.68
C ALA A 7 18.12 2.49 13.53
N SER A 8 19.29 3.05 13.83
CA SER A 8 20.35 3.33 12.85
C SER A 8 20.85 2.05 12.19
N ASP A 9 21.18 1.02 12.99
CA ASP A 9 21.66 -0.26 12.49
C ASP A 9 20.59 -0.96 11.63
N ARG A 10 19.31 -0.89 12.05
CA ARG A 10 18.19 -1.41 11.26
C ARG A 10 18.05 -0.69 9.92
N ARG A 11 18.13 0.65 9.91
CA ARG A 11 18.05 1.45 8.69
C ARG A 11 19.19 1.07 7.73
N ALA A 12 20.41 0.95 8.23
CA ALA A 12 21.56 0.55 7.42
C ALA A 12 21.36 -0.85 6.81
N ALA A 13 20.90 -1.83 7.59
CA ALA A 13 20.62 -3.18 7.10
C ALA A 13 19.49 -3.20 6.05
N VAL A 14 18.39 -2.49 6.29
CA VAL A 14 17.27 -2.40 5.32
C VAL A 14 17.73 -1.75 4.01
N ASN A 15 18.50 -0.66 4.07
CA ASN A 15 19.04 -0.04 2.86
C ASN A 15 20.08 -0.91 2.15
N HIS A 16 20.80 -1.76 2.87
CA HIS A 16 21.77 -2.66 2.24
C HIS A 16 21.11 -3.85 1.55
N TYR A 17 20.16 -4.51 2.23
CA TYR A 17 19.58 -5.76 1.74
C TYR A 17 18.29 -5.57 0.94
N LEU A 18 17.48 -4.56 1.26
CA LEU A 18 16.12 -4.46 0.73
C LEU A 18 15.97 -3.32 -0.28
N TRP A 19 16.89 -2.36 -0.34
CA TRP A 19 16.83 -1.30 -1.36
C TRP A 19 17.41 -1.80 -2.68
N ASP A 20 16.56 -1.83 -3.69
CA ASP A 20 16.97 -2.07 -5.07
C ASP A 20 17.26 -0.73 -5.76
N ASP A 21 18.55 -0.43 -5.86
CA ASP A 21 19.01 0.81 -6.47
C ASP A 21 18.87 0.83 -8.00
N GLU A 22 18.64 -0.29 -8.67
CA GLU A 22 18.39 -0.29 -10.11
C GLU A 22 16.94 0.08 -10.39
N ASN A 23 16.00 -0.57 -9.68
CA ASN A 23 14.57 -0.37 -9.90
C ASN A 23 13.96 0.75 -9.03
N GLY A 24 14.71 1.31 -8.09
CA GLY A 24 14.28 2.43 -7.26
C GLY A 24 13.15 2.08 -6.29
N CYS A 25 13.15 0.87 -5.75
CA CYS A 25 12.14 0.40 -4.82
C CYS A 25 12.73 -0.48 -3.72
N TYR A 26 11.94 -0.75 -2.68
CA TYR A 26 12.29 -1.75 -1.69
C TYR A 26 11.68 -3.11 -2.08
N ARG A 27 12.45 -4.18 -1.94
CA ARG A 27 12.02 -5.57 -2.18
C ARG A 27 12.53 -6.45 -1.06
N ASP A 28 11.83 -7.54 -0.78
CA ASP A 28 12.35 -8.53 0.16
C ASP A 28 13.62 -9.17 -0.39
N TYR A 29 14.47 -9.70 0.48
CA TYR A 29 15.72 -10.36 0.11
C TYR A 29 15.72 -11.82 0.58
N ASP A 30 15.90 -12.75 -0.36
CA ASP A 30 16.09 -14.16 -0.06
C ASP A 30 17.58 -14.39 0.27
N TRP A 31 17.89 -14.51 1.56
CA TRP A 31 19.27 -14.72 2.03
C TRP A 31 19.86 -16.10 1.69
N ARG A 32 19.03 -17.08 1.30
CA ARG A 32 19.53 -18.42 0.93
C ARG A 32 19.94 -18.48 -0.53
N ARG A 33 19.19 -17.77 -1.38
CA ARG A 33 19.45 -17.68 -2.82
C ARG A 33 20.24 -16.44 -3.20
N GLU A 34 20.40 -15.52 -2.25
CA GLU A 34 21.07 -14.23 -2.41
C GLU A 34 20.44 -13.36 -3.51
N GLU A 35 19.12 -13.43 -3.64
CA GLU A 35 18.35 -12.72 -4.68
C GLU A 35 17.25 -11.83 -4.10
N MET A 36 16.92 -10.77 -4.83
CA MET A 36 15.78 -9.89 -4.51
C MET A 36 14.48 -10.56 -4.92
N ALA A 37 13.46 -10.45 -4.07
CA ALA A 37 12.12 -10.94 -4.33
C ALA A 37 11.34 -10.05 -5.31
N LEU A 38 10.08 -10.41 -5.52
CA LEU A 38 9.13 -9.66 -6.33
C LEU A 38 8.76 -8.32 -5.67
N PHE A 39 8.33 -7.36 -6.49
CA PHE A 39 7.88 -6.06 -6.00
C PHE A 39 6.45 -6.13 -5.44
N SER A 40 6.20 -5.46 -4.32
CA SER A 40 4.88 -5.42 -3.68
C SER A 40 4.65 -4.08 -2.97
N ALA A 41 3.41 -3.84 -2.55
CA ALA A 41 3.06 -2.69 -1.72
C ALA A 41 3.82 -2.66 -0.37
N ALA A 42 4.44 -3.76 0.07
CA ALA A 42 5.32 -3.75 1.26
C ALA A 42 6.50 -2.78 1.09
N SER A 43 6.89 -2.46 -0.15
CA SER A 43 7.92 -1.47 -0.46
C SER A 43 7.67 -0.08 0.15
N ILE A 44 6.43 0.22 0.53
CA ILE A 44 6.01 1.51 1.10
C ILE A 44 6.32 1.61 2.60
N VAL A 45 6.47 0.48 3.30
CA VAL A 45 6.63 0.45 4.75
C VAL A 45 7.84 1.29 5.23
N PRO A 46 9.01 1.29 4.57
CA PRO A 46 10.12 2.17 4.92
C PRO A 46 9.79 3.67 4.88
N LEU A 47 8.89 4.11 3.97
CA LEU A 47 8.40 5.49 3.98
C LEU A 47 7.46 5.71 5.16
N TYR A 48 6.49 4.82 5.37
CA TYR A 48 5.52 4.94 6.47
C TYR A 48 6.19 5.15 7.84
N VAL A 49 7.25 4.39 8.12
CA VAL A 49 7.99 4.43 9.39
C VAL A 49 9.12 5.49 9.43
N GLY A 50 9.34 6.26 8.36
CA GLY A 50 10.36 7.31 8.31
C GLY A 50 11.81 6.79 8.24
N MET A 51 12.01 5.66 7.57
CA MET A 51 13.31 5.01 7.43
C MET A 51 14.07 5.45 6.17
N ALA A 52 13.36 5.68 5.06
CA ALA A 52 13.94 6.09 3.78
C ALA A 52 14.50 7.52 3.81
N ASN A 53 15.26 7.88 2.78
CA ASN A 53 15.58 9.27 2.45
C ASN A 53 14.62 9.82 1.36
N HIS A 54 14.70 11.12 1.04
CA HIS A 54 13.80 11.75 0.06
C HIS A 54 14.01 11.21 -1.36
N GLU A 55 15.24 10.96 -1.78
CA GLU A 55 15.53 10.39 -3.11
C GLU A 55 14.90 9.00 -3.28
N GLN A 56 15.03 8.13 -2.28
CA GLN A 56 14.39 6.82 -2.26
C GLN A 56 12.86 6.94 -2.31
N ALA A 57 12.29 7.93 -1.61
CA ALA A 57 10.84 8.18 -1.63
C ALA A 57 10.36 8.63 -3.01
N ASP A 58 11.06 9.57 -3.66
CA ASP A 58 10.73 10.06 -5.00
C ASP A 58 10.80 8.95 -6.05
N ARG A 59 11.85 8.12 -5.99
CA ARG A 59 12.01 6.98 -6.89
C ARG A 59 10.91 5.94 -6.68
N LEU A 60 10.60 5.61 -5.42
CA LEU A 60 9.51 4.68 -5.11
C LEU A 60 8.15 5.23 -5.56
N ALA A 61 7.92 6.55 -5.45
CA ALA A 61 6.67 7.16 -5.89
C ALA A 61 6.42 6.91 -7.39
N ASN A 62 7.46 6.98 -8.22
CA ASN A 62 7.37 6.67 -9.66
C ASN A 62 7.04 5.18 -9.92
N VAL A 63 7.66 4.28 -9.15
CA VAL A 63 7.39 2.83 -9.25
C VAL A 63 5.95 2.51 -8.82
N VAL A 64 5.46 3.11 -7.74
CA VAL A 64 4.08 2.90 -7.26
C VAL A 64 3.07 3.44 -8.26
N ARG A 65 3.27 4.66 -8.78
CA ARG A 65 2.38 5.25 -9.82
C ARG A 65 2.29 4.36 -11.07
N SER A 66 3.40 3.76 -11.48
CA SER A 66 3.45 2.96 -12.71
C SER A 66 2.94 1.53 -12.55
N ARG A 67 3.11 0.91 -11.38
CA ARG A 67 2.90 -0.54 -11.21
C ARG A 67 1.75 -0.92 -10.27
N LEU A 68 1.43 -0.10 -9.27
CA LEU A 68 0.44 -0.45 -8.24
C LEU A 68 -0.76 0.49 -8.17
N LEU A 69 -0.60 1.76 -8.54
CA LEU A 69 -1.68 2.74 -8.51
C LEU A 69 -2.73 2.44 -9.58
N THR A 70 -3.99 2.46 -9.16
CA THR A 70 -5.17 2.28 -10.00
C THR A 70 -6.19 3.38 -9.68
N PRO A 71 -7.28 3.51 -10.47
CA PRO A 71 -8.40 4.37 -10.13
C PRO A 71 -9.09 4.05 -8.79
N GLY A 72 -8.77 2.90 -8.17
CA GLY A 72 -9.33 2.48 -6.88
C GLY A 72 -8.36 2.51 -5.69
N GLY A 73 -7.12 2.94 -5.87
CA GLY A 73 -6.08 2.97 -4.83
C GLY A 73 -4.84 2.22 -5.28
N ILE A 74 -4.09 1.62 -4.36
CA ILE A 74 -2.93 0.79 -4.68
C ILE A 74 -3.23 -0.71 -4.51
N MET A 75 -2.83 -1.53 -5.48
CA MET A 75 -2.90 -3.00 -5.40
C MET A 75 -1.85 -3.56 -4.44
N ALA A 76 -2.10 -4.76 -3.90
CA ALA A 76 -1.13 -5.45 -3.06
C ALA A 76 0.17 -5.81 -3.81
N THR A 77 0.03 -6.30 -5.04
CA THR A 77 1.13 -6.56 -5.98
C THR A 77 0.64 -6.29 -7.41
N GLU A 78 1.54 -6.42 -8.40
CA GLU A 78 1.17 -6.39 -9.82
C GLU A 78 0.90 -7.78 -10.43
N TYR A 79 1.06 -8.85 -9.63
CA TYR A 79 1.02 -10.24 -10.07
C TYR A 79 -0.35 -10.86 -9.82
N GLU A 80 -0.90 -11.54 -10.82
CA GLU A 80 -2.20 -12.20 -10.73
C GLU A 80 -2.00 -13.69 -10.46
N THR A 81 -2.03 -14.06 -9.19
CA THR A 81 -1.75 -15.43 -8.72
C THR A 81 -3.01 -16.20 -8.33
N GLY A 82 -4.12 -15.49 -8.10
CA GLY A 82 -5.33 -16.04 -7.48
C GLY A 82 -5.32 -15.98 -5.94
N GLU A 83 -4.23 -15.51 -5.33
CA GLU A 83 -4.12 -15.30 -3.89
C GLU A 83 -4.71 -13.96 -3.44
N GLN A 84 -5.05 -13.85 -2.15
CA GLN A 84 -5.75 -12.67 -1.62
C GLN A 84 -4.87 -11.42 -1.52
N TRP A 85 -3.56 -11.60 -1.31
CA TRP A 85 -2.57 -10.53 -1.15
C TRP A 85 -1.85 -10.19 -2.46
N ASP A 86 -2.56 -10.35 -3.59
CA ASP A 86 -2.02 -10.13 -4.93
C ASP A 86 -3.00 -9.33 -5.80
N LYS A 87 -2.58 -9.00 -7.03
CA LYS A 87 -3.48 -8.40 -8.02
C LYS A 87 -4.71 -9.32 -8.20
N PRO A 88 -5.93 -8.77 -8.16
CA PRO A 88 -6.26 -7.36 -8.31
C PRO A 88 -6.72 -6.65 -7.02
N ASN A 89 -6.37 -7.20 -5.86
CA ASN A 89 -6.91 -6.77 -4.58
C ASN A 89 -6.18 -5.53 -4.01
N GLY A 90 -6.96 -4.63 -3.44
CA GLY A 90 -6.53 -3.53 -2.59
C GLY A 90 -6.99 -3.73 -1.15
N TRP A 91 -6.10 -3.44 -0.21
CA TRP A 91 -6.34 -3.58 1.23
C TRP A 91 -6.19 -2.24 1.93
N ALA A 92 -7.15 -1.91 2.80
CA ALA A 92 -7.16 -0.67 3.58
C ALA A 92 -5.82 -0.35 4.30
N PRO A 93 -5.14 -1.30 4.98
CA PRO A 93 -3.86 -1.02 5.64
C PRO A 93 -2.76 -0.57 4.67
N LEU A 94 -2.70 -1.15 3.48
CA LEU A 94 -1.71 -0.76 2.47
C LEU A 94 -1.97 0.67 1.97
N GLN A 95 -3.24 1.02 1.75
CA GLN A 95 -3.62 2.39 1.38
C GLN A 95 -3.15 3.38 2.44
N TRP A 96 -3.46 3.09 3.70
CA TRP A 96 -3.09 3.98 4.81
C TRP A 96 -1.59 4.19 4.92
N MET A 97 -0.81 3.11 4.82
CA MET A 97 0.66 3.20 4.86
C MET A 97 1.21 4.01 3.68
N ALA A 98 0.64 3.87 2.49
CA ALA A 98 1.02 4.65 1.31
C ALA A 98 0.73 6.13 1.47
N ILE A 99 -0.51 6.47 1.84
CA ILE A 99 -0.95 7.85 2.03
C ILE A 99 -0.05 8.54 3.06
N GLN A 100 0.15 7.93 4.23
CA GLN A 100 0.97 8.52 5.28
C GLN A 100 2.47 8.50 4.93
N GLY A 101 2.93 7.46 4.23
CA GLY A 101 4.30 7.33 3.77
C GLY A 101 4.69 8.45 2.81
N PHE A 102 3.95 8.64 1.72
CA PHE A 102 4.26 9.68 0.73
C PHE A 102 4.14 11.09 1.30
N LYS A 103 3.09 11.36 2.09
CA LYS A 103 2.94 12.66 2.80
C LYS A 103 4.09 12.97 3.74
N ARG A 104 4.63 11.96 4.45
CA ARG A 104 5.79 12.15 5.34
C ARG A 104 7.02 12.68 4.59
N TYR A 105 7.15 12.36 3.31
CA TYR A 105 8.26 12.74 2.45
C TYR A 105 7.92 13.89 1.48
N GLY A 106 6.76 14.54 1.64
CA GLY A 106 6.38 15.73 0.88
C GLY A 106 5.64 15.46 -0.44
N ASP A 107 5.35 14.21 -0.79
CA ASP A 107 4.51 13.88 -1.95
C ASP A 107 3.03 13.82 -1.52
N ASP A 108 2.51 14.99 -1.16
CA ASP A 108 1.10 15.17 -0.79
C ASP A 108 0.16 14.81 -1.93
N MET A 109 0.56 15.09 -3.18
CA MET A 109 -0.25 14.82 -4.37
C MET A 109 -0.54 13.33 -4.53
N LEU A 110 0.48 12.46 -4.45
CA LEU A 110 0.26 11.02 -4.54
C LEU A 110 -0.51 10.48 -3.33
N GLY A 111 -0.20 10.99 -2.13
CA GLY A 111 -0.94 10.64 -0.92
C GLY A 111 -2.43 10.96 -1.05
N ASP A 112 -2.77 12.13 -1.57
CA ASP A 112 -4.15 12.57 -1.77
C ASP A 112 -4.85 11.79 -2.89
N GLU A 113 -4.16 11.49 -3.99
CA GLU A 113 -4.70 10.67 -5.07
C GLU A 113 -5.09 9.27 -4.58
N ILE A 114 -4.22 8.60 -3.83
CA ILE A 114 -4.51 7.29 -3.24
C ILE A 114 -5.70 7.38 -2.27
N ALA A 115 -5.75 8.43 -1.44
CA ALA A 115 -6.83 8.64 -0.49
C ALA A 115 -8.19 8.81 -1.17
N HIS A 116 -8.27 9.68 -2.18
CA HIS A 116 -9.51 9.92 -2.93
C HIS A 116 -9.95 8.69 -3.72
N ASN A 117 -9.03 7.99 -4.39
CA ASN A 117 -9.34 6.78 -5.15
C ASN A 117 -9.88 5.67 -4.23
N TRP A 118 -9.30 5.50 -3.04
CA TRP A 118 -9.78 4.54 -2.06
C TRP A 118 -11.14 4.91 -1.48
N LEU A 119 -11.34 6.17 -1.09
CA LEU A 119 -12.65 6.65 -0.58
C LEU A 119 -13.76 6.46 -1.61
N LYS A 120 -13.48 6.78 -2.89
CA LYS A 120 -14.41 6.58 -3.99
C LYS A 120 -14.77 5.10 -4.16
N THR A 121 -13.78 4.21 -4.09
CA THR A 121 -13.96 2.76 -4.18
C THR A 121 -14.89 2.24 -3.09
N VAL A 122 -14.58 2.58 -1.83
CA VAL A 122 -15.38 2.11 -0.70
C VAL A 122 -16.78 2.70 -0.73
N ASN A 123 -16.93 4.00 -1.05
CA ASN A 123 -18.23 4.65 -1.12
C ASN A 123 -19.10 4.02 -2.22
N HIS A 124 -18.56 3.82 -3.43
CA HIS A 124 -19.31 3.20 -4.52
C HIS A 124 -19.87 1.82 -4.12
N PHE A 125 -19.02 0.98 -3.54
CA PHE A 125 -19.43 -0.35 -3.07
C PHE A 125 -20.47 -0.26 -1.93
N TYR A 126 -20.30 0.70 -1.01
CA TYR A 126 -21.24 0.90 0.09
C TYR A 126 -22.62 1.39 -0.39
N GLN A 127 -22.67 2.26 -1.41
CA GLN A 127 -23.95 2.72 -1.97
C GLN A 127 -24.75 1.58 -2.61
N GLU A 128 -24.07 0.59 -3.20
CA GLU A 128 -24.71 -0.56 -3.85
C GLU A 128 -25.07 -1.68 -2.86
N HIS A 129 -24.17 -1.98 -1.91
CA HIS A 129 -24.27 -3.18 -1.08
C HIS A 129 -24.51 -2.90 0.41
N HIS A 130 -24.51 -1.63 0.83
CA HIS A 130 -24.72 -1.18 2.22
C HIS A 130 -23.79 -1.83 3.25
N LYS A 131 -22.57 -2.19 2.83
CA LYS A 131 -21.55 -2.81 3.69
C LYS A 131 -20.15 -2.37 3.27
N LEU A 132 -19.22 -2.45 4.23
CA LEU A 132 -17.78 -2.37 3.99
C LEU A 132 -17.22 -3.80 4.03
N ILE A 133 -16.18 -4.09 3.27
CA ILE A 133 -15.60 -5.44 3.15
C ILE A 133 -14.11 -5.41 3.47
N GLU A 134 -13.55 -6.60 3.68
CA GLU A 134 -12.15 -6.81 4.05
C GLU A 134 -11.16 -6.24 3.01
N LYS A 135 -11.44 -6.46 1.72
CA LYS A 135 -10.57 -6.16 0.57
C LYS A 135 -11.40 -5.95 -0.69
N TYR A 136 -10.89 -5.16 -1.62
CA TYR A 136 -11.64 -4.74 -2.81
C TYR A 136 -10.87 -5.09 -4.09
N HIS A 137 -11.57 -5.56 -5.12
CA HIS A 137 -11.03 -5.63 -6.47
C HIS A 137 -10.94 -4.21 -7.04
N ILE A 138 -9.71 -3.69 -7.22
CA ILE A 138 -9.45 -2.30 -7.60
C ILE A 138 -8.71 -2.13 -8.93
N SER A 139 -8.42 -3.19 -9.68
CA SER A 139 -7.72 -3.07 -10.97
C SER A 139 -8.57 -2.51 -12.11
N GLY A 140 -9.90 -2.39 -11.93
CA GLY A 140 -10.84 -1.85 -12.92
C GLY A 140 -11.47 -0.52 -12.46
N GLY A 141 -12.30 0.07 -13.32
CA GLY A 141 -12.99 1.34 -13.02
C GLY A 141 -14.20 1.21 -12.08
N THR A 142 -14.73 -0.01 -11.93
CA THR A 142 -15.86 -0.32 -11.02
C THR A 142 -15.36 -1.26 -9.92
N PRO A 143 -15.41 -0.82 -8.64
CA PRO A 143 -14.95 -1.64 -7.54
C PRO A 143 -15.90 -2.81 -7.31
N ARG A 144 -15.32 -3.98 -7.02
CA ARG A 144 -16.05 -5.23 -6.76
C ARG A 144 -15.49 -5.90 -5.52
N GLU A 145 -16.18 -6.94 -5.07
CA GLU A 145 -15.68 -7.83 -4.02
C GLU A 145 -14.28 -8.34 -4.38
N GLY A 146 -13.30 -8.12 -3.50
CA GLY A 146 -11.99 -8.75 -3.63
C GLY A 146 -12.08 -10.24 -3.30
N GLY A 147 -11.24 -11.06 -3.92
CA GLY A 147 -11.33 -12.52 -3.87
C GLY A 147 -9.99 -13.22 -3.65
N GLY A 148 -9.98 -14.53 -3.93
CA GLY A 148 -8.77 -15.36 -3.90
C GLY A 148 -8.52 -16.09 -2.58
N GLY A 149 -7.47 -16.92 -2.57
CA GLY A 149 -6.95 -17.67 -1.42
C GLY A 149 -7.93 -18.61 -0.72
N GLU A 150 -7.72 -18.80 0.58
CA GLU A 150 -8.22 -19.99 1.31
C GLU A 150 -9.63 -19.87 1.89
N TYR A 151 -10.22 -18.66 1.95
CA TYR A 151 -11.52 -18.43 2.60
C TYR A 151 -12.35 -17.30 1.96
N PRO A 152 -13.69 -17.32 2.15
CA PRO A 152 -14.58 -16.29 1.62
C PRO A 152 -14.33 -14.89 2.18
N LEU A 153 -14.67 -13.87 1.41
CA LEU A 153 -14.62 -12.47 1.81
C LEU A 153 -15.43 -12.19 3.09
N GLN A 154 -14.91 -11.32 3.97
CA GLN A 154 -15.53 -10.94 5.24
C GLN A 154 -16.15 -9.54 5.20
N ASP A 155 -17.31 -9.41 5.85
CA ASP A 155 -18.09 -8.17 5.92
C ASP A 155 -17.80 -7.34 7.20
N GLY A 156 -17.99 -6.02 7.09
CA GLY A 156 -17.93 -5.03 8.15
C GLY A 156 -16.54 -4.50 8.50
N PHE A 157 -15.48 -4.87 7.79
CA PHE A 157 -14.19 -5.17 8.40
C PHE A 157 -13.46 -4.01 9.13
N GLY A 158 -12.92 -4.30 10.32
CA GLY A 158 -12.39 -3.29 11.27
C GLY A 158 -11.34 -2.33 10.71
N TRP A 159 -10.36 -2.80 9.94
CA TRP A 159 -9.39 -1.88 9.33
C TRP A 159 -10.01 -1.00 8.23
N THR A 160 -11.03 -1.49 7.52
CA THR A 160 -11.64 -0.76 6.40
C THR A 160 -12.40 0.40 6.99
N ASN A 161 -13.20 0.12 8.02
CA ASN A 161 -13.92 1.13 8.77
C ASN A 161 -12.98 2.17 9.38
N GLY A 162 -11.88 1.71 10.01
CA GLY A 162 -10.91 2.59 10.66
C GLY A 162 -10.22 3.54 9.68
N VAL A 163 -9.71 3.00 8.57
CA VAL A 163 -9.03 3.79 7.53
C VAL A 163 -10.00 4.75 6.86
N VAL A 164 -11.18 4.28 6.43
CA VAL A 164 -12.20 5.13 5.78
C VAL A 164 -12.64 6.25 6.69
N ARG A 165 -12.98 5.96 7.95
CA ARG A 165 -13.35 6.98 8.93
C ARG A 165 -12.26 8.01 9.12
N ARG A 166 -10.99 7.59 9.17
CA ARG A 166 -9.86 8.51 9.32
C ARG A 166 -9.70 9.39 8.07
N LEU A 167 -9.84 8.82 6.88
CA LEU A 167 -9.73 9.54 5.62
C LEU A 167 -10.89 10.54 5.46
N ILE A 168 -12.13 10.17 5.78
CA ILE A 168 -13.27 11.12 5.79
C ILE A 168 -12.97 12.31 6.71
N GLY A 169 -12.40 12.06 7.89
CA GLY A 169 -12.00 13.14 8.80
C GLY A 169 -10.89 14.05 8.28
N LEU A 170 -10.13 13.64 7.26
CA LEU A 170 -9.04 14.42 6.66
C LEU A 170 -9.46 15.10 5.34
N TYR A 171 -10.32 14.46 4.56
CA TYR A 171 -10.66 14.85 3.18
C TYR A 171 -12.13 15.24 3.00
N GLY A 172 -12.98 14.99 3.99
CA GLY A 172 -14.44 15.11 3.87
C GLY A 172 -15.09 13.82 3.38
N GLU A 173 -16.42 13.85 3.31
CA GLU A 173 -17.18 12.75 2.72
C GLU A 173 -17.01 12.75 1.19
N PRO A 174 -16.80 11.57 0.56
CA PRO A 174 -16.69 11.43 -0.89
C PRO A 174 -18.00 11.64 -1.63
#